data_AF-A0A8C4WXG3-F1
#
_entry.id   AF-A0A8C4WXG3-F1
#
_cell.length_a   1.000
_cell.length_b   1.000
_cell.length_c   1.000
_cell.angle_alpha   90.00
_cell.angle_beta   90.00
_cell.angle_gamma   90.00
#
_symmetry.space_group_name_H-M   'P 1'
#
loop_
_entity.id
_entity.type
_entity.pdbx_description
1 polymer ?
#
loop_
_entity_poly.entity_id
_entity_poly.type
_entity_poly.pdbx_seq_one_letter_code
_entity_poly.pdbx_strand_id
1 'polypeptide(L)'
;MAAAQTGSVFLQPLSVLIDLPVDQVNFVVCLGVALCAGPWFRLYLHPSHASPNIRHIVATILGFYLAIFCFGWYTLHFVAYVSVSFALLHLVSAKHVHRYSFVVAIGYLSLCQMWVYISDYGVYSTDFTGPMMVMAQKITSLAFEVHDGLGRKNEELSEDQQRLAVRQRPNLLQYLSYNFNFLSILAGPCCSYKDYVAFIEGWSCTAWANPQGQSDSKPNGYKVWAEPSPTGAAFLKLAVAVASLGLHLTLGRAFPVLYNVDERFVRTGSFHARLCYLVVSVQAARPKYYFAWSLADAIHNAAGFGFNGYTKSGQPRWDLVSNINIWNIETATSFKMFLDNWNTQTVRWLKFVCYDRLDKHTTVATFMLSAAWHGVYPGYYFTFFTGILMSLSARVVRTLLKLVLKTLKFGFVIMVECLSLWHVNLTPPP
;
A
#
# COMPACT_ATOMS: atom_id res chain seq x y z
N MET A 1 6.45 -31.78 -10.17
CA MET A 1 4.99 -31.65 -9.99
C MET A 1 4.75 -30.17 -9.73
N ALA A 2 4.16 -29.44 -10.68
CA ALA A 2 3.74 -28.06 -10.44
C ALA A 2 2.86 -28.04 -9.18
N ALA A 3 3.02 -27.04 -8.31
CA ALA A 3 2.22 -26.98 -7.11
C ALA A 3 0.75 -26.84 -7.55
N ALA A 4 -0.02 -27.91 -7.33
CA ALA A 4 -1.40 -27.97 -7.77
C ALA A 4 -2.15 -26.74 -7.23
N GLN A 5 -2.86 -26.02 -8.11
CA GLN A 5 -3.74 -24.94 -7.68
C GLN A 5 -4.76 -25.53 -6.71
N THR A 6 -4.70 -25.14 -5.45
CA THR A 6 -5.58 -25.66 -4.39
C THR A 6 -6.90 -24.90 -4.31
N GLY A 7 -7.01 -23.77 -5.02
CA GLY A 7 -8.22 -22.94 -5.08
C GLY A 7 -9.40 -23.61 -5.80
N SER A 8 -10.54 -22.93 -5.80
CA SER A 8 -11.77 -23.43 -6.42
C SER A 8 -11.63 -23.61 -7.93
N VAL A 9 -12.08 -24.74 -8.46
CA VAL A 9 -12.23 -24.97 -9.91
C VAL A 9 -13.63 -24.67 -10.42
N PHE A 10 -14.51 -24.09 -9.58
CA PHE A 10 -15.90 -23.80 -9.93
C PHE A 10 -16.01 -22.87 -11.15
N LEU A 11 -15.07 -21.93 -11.31
CA LEU A 11 -15.06 -20.98 -12.42
C LEU A 11 -14.25 -21.47 -13.64
N GLN A 12 -13.91 -22.76 -13.71
CA GLN A 12 -13.20 -23.35 -14.86
C GLN A 12 -13.91 -23.09 -16.20
N PRO A 13 -15.26 -23.20 -16.33
CA PRO A 13 -15.93 -22.90 -17.59
C PRO A 13 -15.73 -21.45 -18.04
N LEU A 14 -15.72 -20.50 -17.10
CA LEU A 14 -15.47 -19.09 -17.39
C LEU A 14 -14.01 -18.84 -17.78
N SER A 15 -13.07 -19.49 -17.09
CA SER A 15 -11.63 -19.46 -17.39
C SER A 15 -11.34 -19.91 -18.82
N VAL A 16 -11.96 -21.00 -19.27
CA VAL A 16 -11.84 -21.50 -20.65
C VAL A 16 -12.47 -20.53 -21.66
N LEU A 17 -13.61 -19.92 -21.32
CA LEU A 17 -14.31 -18.97 -22.21
C LEU A 17 -13.49 -17.70 -22.50
N ILE A 18 -12.80 -17.17 -21.49
CA ILE A 18 -12.05 -15.90 -21.59
C ILE A 18 -10.55 -16.07 -21.80
N ASP A 19 -10.07 -17.31 -21.90
CA ASP A 19 -8.67 -17.68 -22.07
C ASP A 19 -7.75 -17.06 -21.01
N LEU A 20 -8.13 -17.20 -19.74
CA LEU A 20 -7.33 -16.77 -18.59
C LEU A 20 -7.20 -17.90 -17.56
N PRO A 21 -6.05 -18.01 -16.87
CA PRO A 21 -5.86 -18.98 -15.78
C PRO A 21 -6.94 -18.88 -14.70
N VAL A 22 -7.44 -20.02 -14.22
CA VAL A 22 -8.57 -20.06 -13.26
C VAL A 22 -8.27 -19.37 -11.93
N ASP A 23 -7.01 -19.35 -11.48
CA ASP A 23 -6.58 -18.58 -10.30
C ASP A 23 -6.76 -17.07 -10.49
N GLN A 24 -6.44 -16.54 -11.67
CA GLN A 24 -6.65 -15.13 -12.00
C GLN A 24 -8.15 -14.80 -12.08
N VAL A 25 -8.94 -15.70 -12.66
CA VAL A 25 -10.40 -15.55 -12.73
C VAL A 25 -11.01 -15.53 -11.33
N ASN A 26 -10.62 -16.49 -10.47
CA ASN A 26 -11.06 -16.54 -9.08
C ASN A 26 -10.72 -15.23 -8.35
N PHE A 27 -9.48 -14.75 -8.50
CA PHE A 27 -9.03 -13.52 -7.86
C PHE A 27 -9.87 -12.31 -8.28
N VAL A 28 -10.10 -12.12 -9.58
CA VAL A 28 -10.89 -10.99 -10.11
C VAL A 28 -12.35 -11.10 -9.69
N VAL A 29 -12.96 -12.28 -9.77
CA VAL A 29 -14.35 -12.50 -9.35
C VAL A 29 -14.52 -12.25 -7.86
N CYS A 30 -13.59 -12.72 -7.02
CA CYS A 30 -13.63 -12.46 -5.58
C CYS A 30 -13.46 -10.97 -5.24
N LEU A 31 -12.65 -10.21 -5.99
CA LEU A 31 -12.61 -8.75 -5.85
C LEU A 31 -13.94 -8.10 -6.27
N GLY A 32 -14.60 -8.62 -7.31
CA GLY A 32 -15.96 -8.21 -7.68
C GLY A 32 -16.99 -8.48 -6.57
N VAL A 33 -16.93 -9.67 -5.95
CA VAL A 33 -17.77 -10.02 -4.79
C VAL A 33 -17.49 -9.09 -3.60
N ALA A 34 -16.22 -8.79 -3.31
CA ALA A 34 -15.84 -7.84 -2.26
C ALA A 34 -16.36 -6.41 -2.56
N LEU A 35 -16.35 -5.99 -3.82
CA LEU A 35 -16.90 -4.70 -4.25
C LEU A 35 -18.41 -4.63 -4.02
N CYS A 36 -19.15 -5.70 -4.32
CA CYS A 36 -20.58 -5.77 -4.02
C CYS A 36 -20.86 -5.85 -2.51
N ALA A 37 -20.01 -6.56 -1.76
CA ALA A 37 -20.12 -6.68 -0.31
C ALA A 37 -19.85 -5.35 0.41
N GLY A 38 -19.05 -4.44 -0.16
CA GLY A 38 -18.74 -3.14 0.43
C GLY A 38 -19.98 -2.27 0.74
N PRO A 39 -20.78 -1.87 -0.27
CA PRO A 39 -22.02 -1.12 -0.06
C PRO A 39 -23.01 -1.86 0.84
N TRP A 40 -23.14 -3.18 0.69
CA TRP A 40 -23.99 -3.99 1.57
C TRP A 40 -23.55 -3.90 3.03
N PHE A 41 -22.25 -4.04 3.30
CA PHE A 41 -21.67 -3.91 4.64
C PHE A 41 -21.90 -2.50 5.20
N ARG A 42 -21.75 -1.46 4.38
CA ARG A 42 -22.02 -0.09 4.80
C ARG A 42 -23.49 0.15 5.13
N LEU A 43 -24.42 -0.32 4.30
CA LEU A 43 -25.86 -0.02 4.43
C LEU A 43 -26.52 -0.85 5.54
N TYR A 44 -26.27 -2.14 5.58
CA TYR A 44 -26.98 -3.06 6.49
C TYR A 44 -26.24 -3.28 7.81
N LEU A 45 -24.91 -3.17 7.80
CA LEU A 45 -24.10 -3.33 9.00
C LEU A 45 -23.53 -2.01 9.49
N HIS A 46 -24.10 -0.86 9.13
CA HIS A 46 -23.68 0.46 9.63
C HIS A 46 -23.52 0.46 11.18
N PRO A 47 -22.56 1.20 11.79
CA PRO A 47 -22.37 1.19 13.24
C PRO A 47 -23.61 1.65 14.05
N SER A 48 -24.54 2.37 13.41
CA SER A 48 -25.83 2.74 14.04
C SER A 48 -26.84 1.58 14.12
N HIS A 49 -26.64 0.50 13.36
CA HIS A 49 -27.57 -0.61 13.23
C HIS A 49 -26.98 -1.94 13.70
N ALA A 50 -25.66 -2.12 13.62
CA ALA A 50 -24.99 -3.35 13.98
C ALA A 50 -23.91 -3.11 15.04
N SER A 51 -23.80 -4.04 15.99
CA SER A 51 -22.76 -3.97 17.01
C SER A 51 -21.36 -4.18 16.41
N PRO A 52 -20.31 -3.62 17.06
CA PRO A 52 -18.92 -3.83 16.64
C PRO A 52 -18.55 -5.30 16.46
N ASN A 53 -19.01 -6.17 17.37
CA ASN A 53 -18.74 -7.61 17.30
C ASN A 53 -19.31 -8.24 16.04
N ILE A 54 -20.55 -7.91 15.65
CA ILE A 54 -21.17 -8.43 14.42
C ILE A 54 -20.38 -7.96 13.19
N ARG A 55 -20.04 -6.67 13.14
CA ARG A 55 -19.24 -6.11 12.04
C ARG A 55 -17.88 -6.81 11.92
N HIS A 56 -17.18 -7.05 13.03
CA HIS A 56 -15.93 -7.79 13.05
C HIS A 56 -16.10 -9.23 12.54
N ILE A 57 -17.10 -9.96 13.04
CA ILE A 57 -17.37 -11.36 12.66
C ILE A 57 -17.67 -11.45 11.17
N VAL A 58 -18.60 -10.62 10.66
CA VAL A 58 -18.99 -10.66 9.24
C VAL A 58 -17.81 -10.30 8.34
N ALA A 59 -17.04 -9.26 8.67
CA ALA A 59 -15.87 -8.90 7.88
C ALA A 59 -14.85 -10.03 7.80
N THR A 60 -14.64 -10.75 8.92
CA THR A 60 -13.74 -11.91 9.03
C THR A 60 -14.23 -13.10 8.22
N ILE A 61 -15.50 -13.49 8.38
CA ILE A 61 -16.08 -14.67 7.71
C ILE A 61 -16.06 -14.47 6.19
N LEU A 62 -16.47 -13.29 5.71
CA LEU A 62 -16.46 -12.98 4.29
C LEU A 62 -15.03 -13.05 3.73
N GLY A 63 -14.04 -12.44 4.40
CA GLY A 63 -12.67 -12.47 3.90
C GLY A 63 -12.04 -13.85 3.96
N PHE A 64 -12.35 -14.64 5.00
CA PHE A 64 -11.92 -16.03 5.09
C PHE A 64 -12.52 -16.89 3.98
N TYR A 65 -13.81 -16.70 3.65
CA TYR A 65 -14.45 -17.35 2.51
C TYR A 65 -13.76 -17.00 1.19
N LEU A 66 -13.47 -15.72 0.94
CA LEU A 66 -12.76 -15.30 -0.28
C LEU A 66 -11.35 -15.91 -0.35
N ALA A 67 -10.64 -15.99 0.77
CA ALA A 67 -9.33 -16.63 0.84
C ALA A 67 -9.40 -18.12 0.50
N ILE A 68 -10.35 -18.88 1.08
CA ILE A 68 -10.55 -20.30 0.76
C ILE A 68 -10.92 -20.47 -0.71
N PHE A 69 -11.79 -19.62 -1.25
CA PHE A 69 -12.19 -19.73 -2.65
C PHE A 69 -11.01 -19.54 -3.60
N CYS A 70 -10.17 -18.53 -3.36
CA CYS A 70 -9.00 -18.24 -4.20
C CYS A 70 -7.86 -19.24 -4.00
N PHE A 71 -7.55 -19.64 -2.76
CA PHE A 71 -6.31 -20.32 -2.40
C PHE A 71 -6.50 -21.71 -1.78
N GLY A 72 -7.72 -22.11 -1.45
CA GLY A 72 -8.05 -23.42 -0.87
C GLY A 72 -7.17 -23.78 0.33
N TRP A 73 -6.52 -24.96 0.29
CA TRP A 73 -5.68 -25.46 1.39
C TRP A 73 -4.52 -24.53 1.77
N TYR A 74 -4.00 -23.70 0.85
CA TYR A 74 -2.98 -22.71 1.21
C TYR A 74 -3.47 -21.67 2.21
N THR A 75 -4.79 -21.51 2.39
CA THR A 75 -5.36 -20.68 3.47
C THR A 75 -4.92 -21.15 4.86
N LEU A 76 -4.52 -22.41 5.02
CA LEU A 76 -3.92 -22.90 6.26
C LEU A 76 -2.63 -22.16 6.62
N HIS A 77 -1.82 -21.75 5.63
CA HIS A 77 -0.65 -20.89 5.88
C HIS A 77 -1.09 -19.55 6.44
N PHE A 78 -2.21 -18.99 5.98
CA PHE A 78 -2.71 -17.71 6.49
C PHE A 78 -3.15 -17.85 7.95
N VAL A 79 -3.87 -18.92 8.28
CA VAL A 79 -4.30 -19.22 9.66
C VAL A 79 -3.11 -19.43 10.56
N ALA A 80 -2.14 -20.27 10.16
CA ALA A 80 -0.92 -20.50 10.93
C ALA A 80 -0.15 -19.19 11.16
N TYR A 81 -0.02 -18.38 10.11
CA TYR A 81 0.71 -17.12 10.14
C TYR A 81 0.10 -16.11 11.12
N VAL A 82 -1.22 -15.93 11.04
CA VAL A 82 -1.97 -15.03 11.92
C VAL A 82 -1.96 -15.54 13.36
N SER A 83 -2.19 -16.83 13.59
CA SER A 83 -2.24 -17.45 14.92
C SER A 83 -0.90 -17.39 15.66
N VAL A 84 0.21 -17.75 15.01
CA VAL A 84 1.55 -17.67 15.62
C VAL A 84 1.86 -16.21 15.98
N SER A 85 1.54 -15.28 15.09
CA SER A 85 1.78 -13.85 15.33
C SER A 85 0.90 -13.29 16.46
N PHE A 86 -0.33 -13.78 16.60
CA PHE A 86 -1.20 -13.44 17.74
C PHE A 86 -0.63 -13.93 19.07
N ALA A 87 -0.15 -15.18 19.09
CA ALA A 87 0.50 -15.76 20.27
C ALA A 87 1.72 -14.91 20.67
N LEU A 88 2.57 -14.52 19.72
CA LEU A 88 3.71 -13.63 20.00
C LEU A 88 3.26 -12.27 20.55
N LEU A 89 2.21 -11.69 19.99
CA LEU A 89 1.67 -10.39 20.42
C LEU A 89 1.26 -10.39 21.90
N HIS A 90 0.75 -11.52 22.39
CA HIS A 90 0.26 -11.67 23.76
C HIS A 90 1.27 -12.30 24.74
N LEU A 91 2.12 -13.21 24.28
CA LEU A 91 3.08 -13.92 25.14
C LEU A 91 4.40 -13.15 25.33
N VAL A 92 4.81 -12.35 24.35
CA VAL A 92 6.06 -11.59 24.43
C VAL A 92 5.84 -10.26 25.14
N SER A 93 6.83 -9.81 25.93
CA SER A 93 6.82 -8.48 26.55
C SER A 93 6.72 -7.37 25.49
N ALA A 94 5.96 -6.31 25.80
CA ALA A 94 5.80 -5.14 24.94
C ALA A 94 7.13 -4.50 24.51
N LYS A 95 8.20 -4.64 25.30
CA LYS A 95 9.54 -4.14 24.95
C LYS A 95 10.15 -4.83 23.73
N HIS A 96 9.81 -6.10 23.47
CA HIS A 96 10.48 -6.92 22.45
C HIS A 96 9.53 -7.45 21.37
N VAL A 97 8.21 -7.34 21.55
CA VAL A 97 7.19 -7.93 20.67
C VAL A 97 7.40 -7.60 19.19
N HIS A 98 7.71 -6.35 18.86
CA HIS A 98 7.97 -5.91 17.49
C HIS A 98 9.10 -6.70 16.80
N ARG A 99 10.18 -7.03 17.52
CA ARG A 99 11.34 -7.75 16.97
C ARG A 99 10.98 -9.19 16.63
N TYR A 100 10.37 -9.89 17.59
CA TYR A 100 9.99 -11.29 17.41
C TYR A 100 8.90 -11.44 16.34
N SER A 101 7.87 -10.60 16.38
CA SER A 101 6.83 -10.57 15.34
C SER A 101 7.42 -10.24 13.98
N PHE A 102 8.38 -9.31 13.87
CA PHE A 102 9.03 -8.99 12.60
C PHE A 102 9.83 -10.15 12.02
N VAL A 103 10.68 -10.79 12.83
CA VAL A 103 11.49 -11.95 12.38
C VAL A 103 10.59 -13.10 11.96
N VAL A 104 9.56 -13.43 12.74
CA VAL A 104 8.64 -14.51 12.42
C VAL A 104 7.82 -14.17 11.17
N ALA A 105 7.38 -12.92 11.02
CA ALA A 105 6.58 -12.50 9.89
C ALA A 105 7.35 -12.53 8.56
N ILE A 106 8.48 -11.84 8.52
CA ILE A 106 9.31 -11.84 7.30
C ILE A 106 9.88 -13.24 7.05
N GLY A 107 10.33 -13.95 8.09
CA GLY A 107 10.87 -15.31 7.96
C GLY A 107 9.86 -16.31 7.41
N TYR A 108 8.64 -16.35 7.95
CA TYR A 108 7.61 -17.27 7.47
C TYR A 108 7.16 -16.94 6.04
N LEU A 109 7.02 -15.66 5.71
CA LEU A 109 6.76 -15.21 4.34
C LEU A 109 7.87 -15.67 3.39
N SER A 110 9.14 -15.45 3.75
CA SER A 110 10.29 -15.87 2.93
C SER A 110 10.35 -17.38 2.75
N LEU A 111 10.03 -18.18 3.76
CA LEU A 111 9.95 -19.64 3.64
C LEU A 111 8.88 -20.06 2.62
N CYS A 112 7.69 -19.44 2.65
CA CYS A 112 6.63 -19.72 1.69
C CYS A 112 7.01 -19.27 0.27
N GLN A 113 7.65 -18.10 0.13
CA GLN A 113 8.14 -17.62 -1.16
C GLN A 113 9.28 -18.51 -1.71
N MET A 114 10.15 -19.05 -0.86
CA MET A 114 11.14 -20.05 -1.27
C MET A 114 10.49 -21.35 -1.73
N TRP A 115 9.45 -21.81 -1.04
CA TRP A 115 8.68 -22.98 -1.47
C TRP A 115 8.07 -22.78 -2.86
N VAL A 116 7.42 -21.64 -3.10
CA VAL A 116 6.86 -21.29 -4.43
C VAL A 116 7.97 -21.18 -5.47
N TYR A 117 9.09 -20.53 -5.15
CA TYR A 117 10.24 -20.41 -6.04
C TYR A 117 10.79 -21.77 -6.48
N ILE A 118 10.89 -22.73 -5.56
CA ILE A 118 11.42 -24.08 -5.86
C ILE A 118 10.39 -24.92 -6.61
N SER A 119 9.10 -24.80 -6.27
CA SER A 119 8.04 -25.66 -6.80
C SER A 119 7.53 -25.22 -8.17
N ASP A 120 7.42 -23.91 -8.40
CA ASP A 120 6.83 -23.30 -9.60
C ASP A 120 7.72 -22.20 -10.20
N TYR A 121 9.02 -22.49 -10.30
CA TYR A 121 10.00 -21.53 -10.82
C TYR A 121 9.58 -20.97 -12.20
N GLY A 122 9.50 -19.64 -12.30
CA GLY A 122 9.22 -18.95 -13.56
C GLY A 122 7.76 -18.93 -14.00
N VAL A 123 6.83 -19.48 -13.20
CA VAL A 123 5.40 -19.35 -13.44
C VAL A 123 4.88 -18.06 -12.82
N TYR A 124 4.37 -17.14 -13.65
CA TYR A 124 3.70 -15.93 -13.18
C TYR A 124 2.25 -16.23 -12.79
N SER A 125 2.04 -16.83 -11.61
CA SER A 125 0.71 -17.14 -11.07
C SER A 125 0.29 -16.14 -9.98
N THR A 126 -1.02 -16.10 -9.68
CA THR A 126 -1.53 -15.36 -8.51
C THR A 126 -1.40 -16.26 -7.29
N ASP A 127 -0.17 -16.41 -6.78
CA ASP A 127 0.09 -17.32 -5.69
C ASP A 127 -0.35 -16.76 -4.32
N PHE A 128 -0.48 -17.67 -3.35
CA PHE A 128 -0.97 -17.36 -2.00
C PHE A 128 -0.04 -16.45 -1.20
N THR A 129 1.22 -16.25 -1.61
CA THR A 129 2.16 -15.37 -0.92
C THR A 129 1.84 -13.89 -1.14
N GLY A 130 1.11 -13.52 -2.20
CA GLY A 130 0.64 -12.15 -2.43
C GLY A 130 -0.20 -11.59 -1.25
N PRO A 131 -1.29 -12.26 -0.84
CA PRO A 131 -2.00 -11.95 0.40
C PRO A 131 -1.11 -11.95 1.65
N MET A 132 -0.18 -12.92 1.76
CA MET A 132 0.72 -13.01 2.91
C MET A 132 1.67 -11.81 2.99
N MET A 133 2.05 -11.20 1.88
CA MET A 133 2.81 -9.96 1.85
C MET A 133 2.04 -8.84 2.54
N VAL A 134 0.74 -8.70 2.28
CA VAL A 134 -0.13 -7.71 2.97
C VAL A 134 -0.30 -8.06 4.45
N MET A 135 -0.47 -9.34 4.79
CA MET A 135 -0.53 -9.79 6.20
C MET A 135 0.75 -9.46 6.96
N ALA A 136 1.92 -9.66 6.33
CA ALA A 136 3.21 -9.32 6.94
C ALA A 136 3.26 -7.83 7.31
N GLN A 137 2.76 -6.96 6.44
CA GLN A 137 2.69 -5.52 6.71
C GLN A 137 1.80 -5.22 7.91
N LYS A 138 0.60 -5.82 7.95
CA LYS A 138 -0.39 -5.63 9.03
C LYS A 138 0.12 -6.15 10.37
N ILE A 139 0.62 -7.39 10.40
CA ILE A 139 1.18 -8.05 11.58
C ILE A 139 2.34 -7.26 12.16
N THR A 140 3.31 -6.89 11.30
CA THR A 140 4.48 -6.15 11.78
C THR A 140 4.13 -4.74 12.20
N SER A 141 3.31 -4.01 11.43
CA SER A 141 2.84 -2.67 11.82
C SER A 141 2.20 -2.71 13.20
N LEU A 142 1.24 -3.60 13.43
CA LEU A 142 0.56 -3.73 14.72
C LEU A 142 1.52 -4.09 15.87
N ALA A 143 2.50 -4.98 15.63
CA ALA A 143 3.49 -5.30 16.66
C ALA A 143 4.38 -4.08 17.03
N PHE A 144 4.74 -3.26 16.04
CA PHE A 144 5.44 -1.98 16.28
C PHE A 144 4.54 -0.94 16.96
N GLU A 145 3.27 -0.83 16.57
CA GLU A 145 2.28 0.05 17.20
C GLU A 145 2.04 -0.32 18.67
N VAL A 146 1.98 -1.62 19.01
CA VAL A 146 1.88 -2.13 20.39
C VAL A 146 3.17 -1.86 21.17
N HIS A 147 4.33 -2.02 20.54
CA HIS A 147 5.61 -1.69 21.16
C HIS A 147 5.71 -0.19 21.50
N ASP A 148 5.34 0.68 20.57
CA ASP A 148 5.31 2.13 20.81
C ASP A 148 4.28 2.49 21.89
N GLY A 149 3.14 1.79 21.93
CA GLY A 149 2.07 2.05 22.88
C GLY A 149 2.31 1.57 24.31
N LEU A 150 2.91 0.39 24.48
CA LEU A 150 3.07 -0.26 25.78
C LEU A 150 4.52 -0.41 26.24
N GLY A 151 5.48 -0.35 25.31
CA GLY A 151 6.90 -0.60 25.55
C GLY A 151 7.78 0.65 25.56
N ARG A 152 7.24 1.82 25.20
CA ARG A 152 7.97 3.10 25.09
C ARG A 152 7.19 4.25 25.75
N LYS A 153 7.91 5.30 26.14
CA LYS A 153 7.33 6.52 26.70
C LYS A 153 6.88 7.47 25.60
N ASN A 154 5.86 8.28 25.84
CA ASN A 154 5.29 9.19 24.84
C ASN A 154 6.31 10.22 24.32
N GLU A 155 7.19 10.69 25.19
CA GLU A 155 8.19 11.72 24.89
C GLU A 155 9.26 11.22 23.92
N GLU A 156 9.42 9.90 23.80
CA GLU A 156 10.37 9.26 22.87
C GLU A 156 9.78 9.02 21.48
N LEU A 157 8.48 9.18 21.32
CA LEU A 157 7.75 8.87 20.08
C LEU A 157 7.68 10.11 19.19
N SER A 158 7.85 9.92 17.89
CA SER A 158 7.47 10.95 16.90
C SER A 158 5.95 11.15 16.89
N GLU A 159 5.47 12.27 16.36
CA GLU A 159 4.04 12.55 16.23
C GLU A 159 3.27 11.41 15.53
N ASP A 160 3.83 10.87 14.44
CA ASP A 160 3.26 9.74 13.72
C ASP A 160 3.20 8.46 14.58
N GLN A 161 4.26 8.18 15.34
CA GLN A 161 4.29 7.02 16.25
C GLN A 161 3.28 7.18 17.38
N GLN A 162 3.14 8.39 17.95
CA GLN A 162 2.12 8.67 18.97
C GLN A 162 0.71 8.46 18.43
N ARG A 163 0.43 8.95 17.21
CA ARG A 163 -0.87 8.78 16.54
C ARG A 163 -1.23 7.31 16.35
N LEU A 164 -0.27 6.50 15.94
CA LEU A 164 -0.46 5.08 15.62
C LEU A 164 -0.34 4.14 16.83
N ALA A 165 0.23 4.61 17.94
CA ALA A 165 0.48 3.80 19.13
C ALA A 165 -0.80 3.13 19.68
N VAL A 166 -0.70 1.82 19.91
CA VAL A 166 -1.76 0.96 20.43
C VAL A 166 -1.54 0.70 21.92
N ARG A 167 -2.37 1.34 22.75
CA ARG A 167 -2.25 1.31 24.22
C ARG A 167 -2.94 0.12 24.89
N GLN A 168 -3.65 -0.71 24.12
CA GLN A 168 -4.28 -1.91 24.60
C GLN A 168 -4.14 -3.00 23.53
N ARG A 169 -3.72 -4.20 23.94
CA ARG A 169 -3.57 -5.31 23.00
C ARG A 169 -4.93 -5.69 22.40
N PRO A 170 -4.99 -5.98 21.09
CA PRO A 170 -6.22 -6.42 20.44
C PRO A 170 -6.69 -7.75 21.05
N ASN A 171 -8.00 -7.89 21.22
CA ASN A 171 -8.57 -9.21 21.49
C ASN A 171 -8.54 -10.08 20.22
N LEU A 172 -8.85 -11.37 20.36
CA LEU A 172 -8.78 -12.31 19.25
C LEU A 172 -9.70 -11.90 18.09
N LEU A 173 -10.92 -11.44 18.38
CA LEU A 173 -11.88 -11.04 17.34
C LEU A 173 -11.38 -9.84 16.54
N GLN A 174 -10.91 -8.78 17.21
CA GLN A 174 -10.34 -7.61 16.55
C GLN A 174 -9.11 -7.98 15.71
N TYR A 175 -8.24 -8.86 16.22
CA TYR A 175 -7.04 -9.27 15.51
C TYR A 175 -7.33 -10.16 14.28
N LEU A 176 -8.25 -11.12 14.41
CA LEU A 176 -8.70 -11.94 13.28
C LEU A 176 -9.39 -11.07 12.22
N SER A 177 -10.26 -10.17 12.65
CA SER A 177 -10.97 -9.25 11.77
C SER A 177 -10.02 -8.29 11.05
N TYR A 178 -9.04 -7.75 11.78
CA TYR A 178 -8.00 -6.92 11.17
C TYR A 178 -7.24 -7.69 10.10
N ASN A 179 -6.83 -8.94 10.31
CA ASN A 179 -6.05 -9.69 9.32
C ASN A 179 -6.90 -10.27 8.17
N PHE A 180 -8.07 -10.82 8.47
CA PHE A 180 -8.93 -11.58 7.54
C PHE A 180 -10.14 -10.80 6.99
N ASN A 181 -10.16 -9.46 7.07
CA ASN A 181 -11.28 -8.71 6.50
C ASN A 181 -11.36 -8.83 4.97
N PHE A 182 -12.57 -8.96 4.44
CA PHE A 182 -12.83 -9.07 3.00
C PHE A 182 -12.35 -7.86 2.17
N LEU A 183 -12.18 -6.68 2.81
CA LEU A 183 -11.76 -5.46 2.13
C LEU A 183 -10.31 -5.58 1.62
N SER A 184 -9.43 -6.20 2.40
CA SER A 184 -7.98 -6.18 2.17
C SER A 184 -7.32 -7.56 2.00
N ILE A 185 -8.06 -8.66 2.23
CA ILE A 185 -7.49 -10.02 2.26
C ILE A 185 -6.80 -10.46 0.97
N LEU A 186 -7.26 -9.99 -0.20
CA LEU A 186 -6.73 -10.41 -1.50
C LEU A 186 -5.59 -9.53 -2.00
N ALA A 187 -5.84 -8.22 -2.14
CA ALA A 187 -4.93 -7.29 -2.82
C ALA A 187 -4.43 -6.15 -1.90
N GLY A 188 -4.77 -6.17 -0.61
CA GLY A 188 -4.63 -5.00 0.26
C GLY A 188 -5.65 -3.92 -0.12
N PRO A 189 -5.30 -2.62 -0.02
CA PRO A 189 -4.12 -2.03 0.62
C PRO A 189 -3.93 -2.41 2.10
N CYS A 190 -2.70 -2.25 2.61
CA CYS A 190 -2.44 -2.24 4.05
C CYS A 190 -3.01 -0.96 4.68
N CYS A 191 -3.48 -1.05 5.93
CA CYS A 191 -3.98 0.07 6.72
C CYS A 191 -3.53 -0.07 8.18
N SER A 192 -3.53 1.02 8.96
CA SER A 192 -3.24 0.95 10.40
C SER A 192 -4.36 0.20 11.13
N TYR A 193 -3.98 -0.53 12.18
CA TYR A 193 -4.93 -1.20 13.06
C TYR A 193 -5.94 -0.21 13.67
N LYS A 194 -5.49 0.98 14.08
CA LYS A 194 -6.37 1.98 14.70
C LYS A 194 -7.42 2.51 13.73
N ASP A 195 -7.03 2.77 12.49
CA ASP A 195 -7.96 3.23 11.45
C ASP A 195 -9.00 2.13 11.15
N TYR A 196 -8.55 0.88 11.07
CA TYR A 196 -9.44 -0.27 10.86
C TYR A 196 -10.45 -0.46 12.00
N VAL A 197 -10.00 -0.46 13.25
CA VAL A 197 -10.88 -0.59 14.41
C VAL A 197 -11.82 0.61 14.51
N ALA A 198 -11.33 1.83 14.32
CA ALA A 198 -12.19 3.02 14.31
C ALA A 198 -13.29 2.92 13.24
N PHE A 199 -12.98 2.35 12.07
CA PHE A 199 -13.98 2.08 11.03
C PHE A 199 -14.98 1.01 11.45
N ILE A 200 -14.54 -0.13 11.97
CA ILE A 200 -15.45 -1.20 12.38
C ILE A 200 -16.31 -0.81 13.59
N GLU A 201 -15.76 -0.06 14.54
CA GLU A 201 -16.48 0.33 15.75
C GLU A 201 -17.28 1.65 15.59
N GLY A 202 -17.07 2.37 14.48
CA GLY A 202 -17.83 3.57 14.12
C GLY A 202 -17.29 4.89 14.69
N TRP A 203 -16.06 4.90 15.21
CA TRP A 203 -15.40 6.11 15.74
C TRP A 203 -14.89 7.04 14.64
N SER A 204 -14.70 6.54 13.42
CA SER A 204 -14.22 7.30 12.27
C SER A 204 -15.11 8.50 11.92
N CYS A 205 -16.43 8.36 12.03
CA CYS A 205 -17.38 9.45 11.74
C CYS A 205 -17.34 10.59 12.77
N THR A 206 -16.93 10.32 14.01
CA THR A 206 -16.85 11.33 15.08
C THR A 206 -15.46 11.95 15.20
N ALA A 207 -14.39 11.17 15.04
CA ALA A 207 -13.01 11.63 15.16
C ALA A 207 -12.54 12.51 13.99
N TRP A 208 -13.00 12.24 12.76
CA TRP A 208 -12.63 13.06 11.59
C TRP A 208 -13.53 14.28 11.38
N ALA A 209 -14.68 14.34 12.06
CA ALA A 209 -15.54 15.51 12.12
C ALA A 209 -15.00 16.60 13.06
N ASN A 210 -14.16 16.24 14.05
CA ASN A 210 -13.51 17.19 14.95
C ASN A 210 -12.04 16.79 15.24
N PRO A 211 -11.10 17.08 14.32
CA PRO A 211 -9.68 16.71 14.47
C PRO A 211 -8.96 17.43 15.63
N GLN A 212 -9.54 18.48 16.19
CA GLN A 212 -8.88 19.39 17.13
C GLN A 212 -9.36 19.25 18.58
N GLY A 213 -10.34 18.37 18.88
CA GLY A 213 -10.81 18.19 20.25
C GLY A 213 -11.25 19.51 20.93
N GLN A 214 -11.64 20.53 20.16
CA GLN A 214 -12.23 21.73 20.72
C GLN A 214 -13.64 21.37 21.18
N SER A 215 -13.76 21.16 22.49
CA SER A 215 -15.00 21.25 23.23
C SER A 215 -15.46 22.72 23.23
N ASP A 216 -15.99 23.17 22.10
CA ASP A 216 -16.78 24.40 22.07
C ASP A 216 -18.17 24.07 22.62
N SER A 217 -18.27 24.12 23.94
CA SER A 217 -19.53 24.12 24.66
C SER A 217 -20.28 25.43 24.38
N LYS A 218 -21.16 25.48 23.38
CA LYS A 218 -22.28 26.46 23.27
C LYS A 218 -23.53 25.89 22.58
N PRO A 219 -24.74 26.40 22.89
CA PRO A 219 -25.94 25.56 22.99
C PRO A 219 -26.76 25.33 21.72
N ASN A 220 -26.46 25.92 20.56
CA ASN A 220 -27.35 25.82 19.39
C ASN A 220 -26.63 26.10 18.05
N GLY A 221 -25.89 25.12 17.52
CA GLY A 221 -25.23 25.31 16.22
C GLY A 221 -24.35 24.17 15.72
N TYR A 222 -24.69 22.91 15.98
CA TYR A 222 -23.93 21.80 15.41
C TYR A 222 -24.08 21.77 13.87
N LYS A 223 -22.99 22.01 13.14
CA LYS A 223 -22.81 21.36 11.84
C LYS A 223 -22.57 19.89 12.12
N VAL A 224 -23.65 19.12 12.22
CA VAL A 224 -23.60 17.66 12.08
C VAL A 224 -23.09 17.42 10.66
N TRP A 225 -21.80 17.12 10.51
CA TRP A 225 -21.27 16.72 9.23
C TRP A 225 -21.91 15.38 8.88
N ALA A 226 -22.91 15.40 7.99
CA ALA A 226 -23.52 14.20 7.46
C ALA A 226 -22.43 13.33 6.84
N GLU A 227 -22.49 12.02 7.10
CA GLU A 227 -21.54 11.07 6.53
C GLU A 227 -21.51 11.25 5.00
N PRO A 228 -20.37 11.59 4.41
CA PRO A 228 -20.31 11.90 2.99
C PRO A 228 -20.60 10.63 2.18
N SER A 229 -21.30 10.79 1.06
CA SER A 229 -21.57 9.66 0.18
C SER A 229 -20.27 9.14 -0.46
N PRO A 230 -19.96 7.84 -0.36
CA PRO A 230 -18.79 7.25 -1.01
C PRO A 230 -18.98 7.02 -2.52
N THR A 231 -20.21 7.11 -3.03
CA THR A 231 -20.58 6.60 -4.36
C THR A 231 -19.72 7.21 -5.47
N GLY A 232 -19.53 8.53 -5.47
CA GLY A 232 -18.73 9.20 -6.50
C GLY A 232 -17.27 8.76 -6.48
N ALA A 233 -16.67 8.65 -5.30
CA ALA A 233 -15.28 8.23 -5.14
C ALA A 233 -15.08 6.75 -5.50
N ALA A 234 -15.99 5.88 -5.04
CA ALA A 234 -15.97 4.45 -5.37
C ALA A 234 -16.15 4.22 -6.88
N PHE A 235 -17.10 4.91 -7.51
CA PHE A 235 -17.33 4.83 -8.95
C PHE A 235 -16.13 5.31 -9.76
N LEU A 236 -15.52 6.45 -9.39
CA LEU A 236 -14.33 6.95 -10.07
C LEU A 236 -13.16 5.95 -9.99
N LYS A 237 -12.91 5.38 -8.81
CA LYS A 237 -11.85 4.37 -8.62
C LYS A 237 -12.14 3.09 -9.40
N LEU A 238 -13.42 2.67 -9.46
CA LEU A 238 -13.85 1.55 -10.30
C LEU A 238 -13.63 1.83 -11.79
N ALA A 239 -13.98 3.03 -12.26
CA ALA A 239 -13.76 3.44 -13.65
C ALA A 239 -12.26 3.40 -14.01
N VAL A 240 -11.40 3.91 -13.12
CA VAL A 240 -9.94 3.82 -13.26
C VAL A 240 -9.46 2.36 -13.29
N ALA A 241 -10.02 1.49 -12.44
CA ALA A 241 -9.68 0.08 -12.43
C ALA A 241 -10.07 -0.61 -13.75
N VAL A 242 -11.30 -0.40 -14.24
CA VAL A 242 -11.78 -0.95 -15.52
C VAL A 242 -10.94 -0.45 -16.70
N ALA A 243 -10.64 0.85 -16.75
CA ALA A 243 -9.76 1.41 -17.77
C ALA A 243 -8.36 0.78 -17.73
N SER A 244 -7.79 0.60 -16.52
CA SER A 244 -6.49 -0.05 -16.33
C SER A 244 -6.49 -1.53 -16.74
N LEU A 245 -7.59 -2.24 -16.50
CA LEU A 245 -7.76 -3.62 -16.96
C LEU A 245 -7.81 -3.68 -18.49
N GLY A 246 -8.57 -2.79 -19.13
CA GLY A 246 -8.60 -2.68 -20.59
C GLY A 246 -7.21 -2.40 -21.18
N LEU A 247 -6.45 -1.48 -20.57
CA LEU A 247 -5.07 -1.22 -20.96
C LEU A 247 -4.17 -2.44 -20.74
N HIS A 248 -4.32 -3.17 -19.64
CA HIS A 248 -3.52 -4.36 -19.38
C HIS A 248 -3.78 -5.47 -20.42
N LEU A 249 -5.05 -5.76 -20.72
CA LEU A 249 -5.43 -6.82 -21.65
C LEU A 249 -5.04 -6.47 -23.10
N THR A 250 -5.00 -5.18 -23.46
CA THR A 250 -4.58 -4.73 -24.79
C THR A 250 -3.06 -4.61 -24.91
N LEU A 251 -2.43 -3.80 -24.06
CA LEU A 251 -0.98 -3.54 -24.12
C LEU A 251 -0.16 -4.77 -23.72
N GLY A 252 -0.63 -5.56 -22.75
CA GLY A 252 0.05 -6.79 -22.33
C GLY A 252 0.11 -7.86 -23.42
N ARG A 253 -0.93 -7.92 -24.28
CA ARG A 253 -0.95 -8.79 -25.47
C ARG A 253 -0.11 -8.22 -26.62
N ALA A 254 -0.13 -6.90 -26.81
CA ALA A 254 0.64 -6.23 -27.86
C ALA A 254 2.16 -6.22 -27.59
N PHE A 255 2.56 -6.08 -26.32
CA PHE A 255 3.96 -5.97 -25.89
C PHE A 255 4.28 -6.95 -24.76
N PRO A 256 4.26 -8.27 -25.04
CA PRO A 256 4.52 -9.28 -24.02
C PRO A 256 5.95 -9.15 -23.47
N VAL A 257 6.07 -9.03 -22.14
CA VAL A 257 7.37 -8.88 -21.45
C VAL A 257 8.31 -10.04 -21.75
N LEU A 258 7.78 -11.25 -21.94
CA LEU A 258 8.56 -12.44 -22.25
C LEU A 258 9.31 -12.36 -23.59
N TYR A 259 8.88 -11.50 -24.51
CA TYR A 259 9.60 -11.30 -25.77
C TYR A 259 11.00 -10.70 -25.57
N ASN A 260 11.26 -10.02 -24.45
CA ASN A 260 12.61 -9.52 -24.13
C ASN A 260 13.67 -10.64 -23.98
N VAL A 261 13.22 -11.86 -23.67
CA VAL A 261 14.09 -13.03 -23.51
C VAL A 261 13.90 -14.05 -24.62
N ASP A 262 13.13 -13.71 -25.66
CA ASP A 262 12.99 -14.54 -26.86
C ASP A 262 14.35 -14.71 -27.57
N GLU A 263 14.74 -15.96 -27.84
CA GLU A 263 16.06 -16.26 -28.38
C GLU A 263 16.32 -15.59 -29.73
N ARG A 264 15.30 -15.53 -30.59
CA ARG A 264 15.41 -14.92 -31.91
C ARG A 264 15.57 -13.41 -31.74
N PHE A 265 14.73 -12.76 -30.96
CA PHE A 265 14.81 -11.33 -30.72
C PHE A 265 16.13 -10.90 -30.10
N VAL A 266 16.65 -11.67 -29.13
CA VAL A 266 17.94 -11.41 -28.49
C VAL A 266 19.09 -11.52 -29.49
N ARG A 267 19.04 -12.51 -30.40
CA ARG A 267 20.09 -12.75 -31.41
C ARG A 267 20.04 -11.77 -32.58
N THR A 268 18.86 -11.40 -33.07
CA THR A 268 18.71 -10.61 -34.30
C THR A 268 18.40 -9.15 -34.07
N GLY A 269 17.86 -8.78 -32.90
CA GLY A 269 17.47 -7.41 -32.59
C GLY A 269 18.68 -6.51 -32.35
N SER A 270 18.67 -5.32 -32.95
CA SER A 270 19.68 -4.29 -32.63
C SER A 270 19.60 -3.89 -31.16
N PHE A 271 20.70 -3.38 -30.62
CA PHE A 271 20.75 -2.91 -29.22
C PHE A 271 19.63 -1.89 -28.93
N HIS A 272 19.41 -0.93 -29.82
CA HIS A 272 18.37 0.09 -29.66
C HIS A 272 16.96 -0.50 -29.73
N ALA A 273 16.70 -1.44 -30.65
CA ALA A 273 15.41 -2.10 -30.73
C ALA A 273 15.09 -2.87 -29.44
N ARG A 274 16.08 -3.59 -28.90
CA ARG A 274 15.96 -4.33 -27.63
C ARG A 274 15.74 -3.38 -26.45
N LEU A 275 16.47 -2.27 -26.38
CA LEU A 275 16.31 -1.27 -25.32
C LEU A 275 14.93 -0.59 -25.39
N CYS A 276 14.49 -0.16 -26.57
CA CYS A 276 13.17 0.45 -26.75
C CYS A 276 12.05 -0.54 -26.41
N TYR A 277 12.14 -1.78 -26.88
CA TYR A 277 11.14 -2.80 -26.57
C TYR A 277 11.10 -3.10 -25.07
N LEU A 278 12.24 -3.19 -24.39
CA LEU A 278 12.30 -3.37 -22.95
C LEU A 278 11.54 -2.27 -22.21
N VAL A 279 11.77 -1.00 -22.56
CA VAL A 279 11.06 0.13 -21.94
C VAL A 279 9.56 0.05 -22.23
N VAL A 280 9.16 -0.16 -23.48
CA VAL A 280 7.73 -0.21 -23.86
C VAL A 280 7.00 -1.39 -23.20
N SER A 281 7.58 -2.59 -23.23
CA SER A 281 6.96 -3.80 -22.68
C SER A 281 6.83 -3.75 -21.15
N VAL A 282 7.81 -3.22 -20.43
CA VAL A 282 7.72 -3.04 -18.97
C VAL A 282 6.63 -2.02 -18.61
N GLN A 283 6.50 -0.94 -19.39
CA GLN A 283 5.44 0.05 -19.23
C GLN A 283 4.06 -0.57 -19.53
N ALA A 284 3.95 -1.34 -20.61
CA ALA A 284 2.74 -2.07 -21.00
C ALA A 284 2.27 -3.10 -19.95
N ALA A 285 3.18 -3.62 -19.13
CA ALA A 285 2.85 -4.56 -18.06
C ALA A 285 2.38 -3.88 -16.76
N ARG A 286 2.62 -2.57 -16.59
CA ARG A 286 2.28 -1.83 -15.36
C ARG A 286 0.77 -1.72 -15.06
N PRO A 287 -0.13 -1.53 -16.04
CA PRO A 287 -1.56 -1.33 -15.79
C PRO A 287 -2.23 -2.43 -14.96
N LYS A 288 -1.70 -3.65 -14.92
CA LYS A 288 -2.22 -4.72 -14.04
C LYS A 288 -2.20 -4.34 -12.55
N TYR A 289 -1.17 -3.60 -12.12
CA TYR A 289 -1.08 -3.10 -10.73
C TYR A 289 -2.06 -1.96 -10.49
N TYR A 290 -2.27 -1.10 -11.51
CA TYR A 290 -3.28 -0.03 -11.44
C TYR A 290 -4.68 -0.60 -11.31
N PHE A 291 -5.00 -1.63 -12.09
CA PHE A 291 -6.25 -2.36 -11.97
C PHE A 291 -6.44 -2.92 -10.54
N ALA A 292 -5.52 -3.76 -10.07
CA ALA A 292 -5.68 -4.45 -8.80
C ALA A 292 -5.79 -3.47 -7.61
N TRP A 293 -4.92 -2.45 -7.56
CA TRP A 293 -4.91 -1.49 -6.46
C TRP A 293 -6.03 -0.46 -6.55
N SER A 294 -6.44 0.00 -7.73
CA SER A 294 -7.62 0.88 -7.85
C SER A 294 -8.92 0.14 -7.54
N LEU A 295 -9.03 -1.14 -7.88
CA LEU A 295 -10.20 -1.95 -7.52
C LEU A 295 -10.26 -2.19 -6.00
N ALA A 296 -9.13 -2.53 -5.38
CA ALA A 296 -9.02 -2.65 -3.93
C ALA A 296 -9.41 -1.35 -3.21
N ASP A 297 -8.96 -0.21 -3.74
CA ASP A 297 -9.31 1.12 -3.25
C ASP A 297 -10.81 1.40 -3.44
N ALA A 298 -11.41 1.04 -4.58
CA ALA A 298 -12.85 1.14 -4.80
C ALA A 298 -13.66 0.32 -3.78
N ILE A 299 -13.22 -0.91 -3.45
CA ILE A 299 -13.86 -1.78 -2.43
C ILE A 299 -13.90 -1.08 -1.06
N HIS A 300 -12.76 -0.52 -0.63
CA HIS A 300 -12.66 0.19 0.66
C HIS A 300 -13.57 1.43 0.70
N ASN A 301 -13.59 2.20 -0.39
CA ASN A 301 -14.45 3.39 -0.48
C ASN A 301 -15.93 3.02 -0.53
N ALA A 302 -16.31 1.97 -1.26
CA ALA A 302 -17.67 1.49 -1.33
C ALA A 302 -18.22 1.05 0.06
N ALA A 303 -17.33 0.54 0.93
CA ALA A 303 -17.64 0.24 2.33
C ALA A 303 -17.63 1.44 3.28
N GLY A 304 -17.18 2.62 2.82
CA GLY A 304 -17.02 3.83 3.63
C GLY A 304 -15.68 3.95 4.36
N PHE A 305 -14.77 2.98 4.24
CA PHE A 305 -13.50 2.97 4.97
C PHE A 305 -12.44 3.92 4.38
N GLY A 306 -12.56 4.30 3.11
CA GLY A 306 -11.57 5.16 2.45
C GLY A 306 -11.57 6.64 2.85
N PHE A 307 -12.50 7.07 3.72
CA PHE A 307 -12.68 8.48 4.09
C PHE A 307 -11.52 9.01 4.95
N ASN A 308 -11.06 10.23 4.66
CA ASN A 308 -9.88 10.86 5.29
C ASN A 308 -10.16 12.33 5.65
N GLY A 309 -11.34 12.59 6.20
CA GLY A 309 -11.78 13.94 6.56
C GLY A 309 -12.04 14.85 5.35
N TYR A 310 -12.08 16.16 5.59
CA TYR A 310 -12.41 17.15 4.56
C TYR A 310 -11.18 17.98 4.14
N THR A 311 -11.20 18.47 2.91
CA THR A 311 -10.24 19.49 2.44
C THR A 311 -10.51 20.83 3.10
N LYS A 312 -9.58 21.79 2.96
CA LYS A 312 -9.80 23.19 3.35
C LYS A 312 -11.04 23.82 2.68
N SER A 313 -11.41 23.31 1.50
CA SER A 313 -12.62 23.72 0.75
C SER A 313 -13.89 22.98 1.18
N GLY A 314 -13.83 22.13 2.19
CA GLY A 314 -14.97 21.37 2.71
C GLY A 314 -15.38 20.15 1.87
N GLN A 315 -14.54 19.71 0.93
CA GLN A 315 -14.81 18.53 0.10
C GLN A 315 -14.31 17.25 0.80
N PRO A 316 -15.09 16.15 0.79
CA PRO A 316 -14.69 14.91 1.44
C PRO A 316 -13.49 14.27 0.70
N ARG A 317 -12.48 13.85 1.45
CA ARG A 317 -11.33 13.12 0.93
C ARG A 317 -11.52 11.62 1.08
N TRP A 318 -11.22 10.89 0.01
CA TRP A 318 -11.42 9.45 -0.12
C TRP A 318 -10.09 8.75 -0.45
N ASP A 319 -9.06 9.09 0.32
CA ASP A 319 -7.67 8.71 0.08
C ASP A 319 -6.94 8.11 1.28
N LEU A 320 -7.66 7.69 2.34
CA LEU A 320 -7.07 7.11 3.55
C LEU A 320 -6.17 5.91 3.23
N VAL A 321 -6.71 5.01 2.41
CA VAL A 321 -6.09 3.75 2.01
C VAL A 321 -5.64 3.72 0.55
N SER A 322 -5.66 4.84 -0.17
CA SER A 322 -5.22 4.89 -1.58
C SER A 322 -3.77 4.42 -1.74
N ASN A 323 -3.55 3.43 -2.61
CA ASN A 323 -2.24 2.80 -2.81
C ASN A 323 -1.41 3.40 -3.96
N ILE A 324 -2.07 4.12 -4.88
CA ILE A 324 -1.45 4.68 -6.08
C ILE A 324 -1.99 6.05 -6.44
N ASN A 325 -1.13 6.86 -7.03
CA ASN A 325 -1.51 8.05 -7.78
C ASN A 325 -0.92 7.96 -9.19
N ILE A 326 -1.72 7.47 -10.14
CA ILE A 326 -1.30 7.14 -11.50
C ILE A 326 -0.70 8.38 -12.20
N TRP A 327 -1.36 9.53 -12.07
CA TRP A 327 -0.88 10.76 -12.70
C TRP A 327 0.53 11.13 -12.25
N ASN A 328 0.76 11.14 -10.93
CA ASN A 328 2.07 11.46 -10.37
C ASN A 328 3.12 10.39 -10.67
N ILE A 329 2.72 9.13 -10.89
CA ILE A 329 3.63 8.06 -11.31
C ILE A 329 4.08 8.29 -12.75
N GLU A 330 3.14 8.49 -13.68
CA GLU A 330 3.45 8.62 -15.12
C GLU A 330 4.13 9.95 -15.47
N THR A 331 3.88 11.00 -14.69
CA THR A 331 4.52 12.32 -14.85
C THR A 331 5.70 12.56 -13.90
N ALA A 332 6.17 11.51 -13.21
CA ALA A 332 7.24 11.64 -12.22
C ALA A 332 8.53 12.19 -12.84
N THR A 333 8.97 13.35 -12.37
CA THR A 333 10.24 13.98 -12.78
C THR A 333 11.42 13.56 -11.91
N SER A 334 11.17 12.76 -10.86
CA SER A 334 12.22 12.25 -9.98
C SER A 334 11.86 10.86 -9.43
N PHE A 335 12.89 10.08 -9.14
CA PHE A 335 12.72 8.75 -8.54
C PHE A 335 11.98 8.81 -7.18
N LYS A 336 12.19 9.88 -6.40
CA LYS A 336 11.46 10.08 -5.15
C LYS A 336 9.96 10.29 -5.40
N MET A 337 9.59 11.11 -6.38
CA MET A 337 8.18 11.33 -6.72
C MET A 337 7.52 10.03 -7.17
N PHE A 338 8.20 9.21 -7.97
CA PHE A 338 7.70 7.89 -8.34
C PHE A 338 7.44 7.01 -7.12
N LEU A 339 8.43 6.86 -6.22
CA LEU A 339 8.30 6.03 -5.01
C LEU A 339 7.21 6.52 -4.06
N ASP A 340 7.08 7.83 -3.87
CA ASP A 340 6.07 8.41 -2.97
C ASP A 340 4.62 8.20 -3.48
N ASN A 341 4.43 7.79 -4.74
CA ASN A 341 3.13 7.59 -5.36
C ASN A 341 2.87 6.14 -5.81
N TRP A 342 3.89 5.27 -5.80
CA TRP A 342 3.80 3.85 -6.12
C TRP A 342 3.71 2.99 -4.86
N ASN A 343 2.62 2.25 -4.70
CA ASN A 343 2.39 1.37 -3.55
C ASN A 343 2.59 2.10 -2.21
N THR A 344 1.89 3.24 -2.07
CA THR A 344 2.08 4.22 -1.01
C THR A 344 1.96 3.64 0.41
N GLN A 345 1.04 2.69 0.64
CA GLN A 345 0.88 2.08 1.97
C GLN A 345 2.06 1.16 2.31
N THR A 346 2.63 0.48 1.32
CA THR A 346 3.88 -0.28 1.50
C THR A 346 5.04 0.64 1.83
N VAL A 347 5.14 1.79 1.16
CA VAL A 347 6.17 2.79 1.46
C VAL A 347 6.00 3.35 2.87
N ARG A 348 4.77 3.62 3.31
CA ARG A 348 4.47 4.03 4.69
C ARG A 348 4.85 2.96 5.71
N TRP A 349 4.53 1.69 5.43
CA TRP A 349 4.94 0.55 6.25
C TRP A 349 6.47 0.46 6.36
N LEU A 350 7.17 0.43 5.23
CA LEU A 350 8.64 0.40 5.17
C LEU A 350 9.28 1.55 5.96
N LYS A 351 8.70 2.75 5.86
CA LYS A 351 9.12 3.89 6.66
C LYS A 351 8.90 3.63 8.16
N PHE A 352 7.71 3.19 8.53
CA PHE A 352 7.30 2.98 9.93
C PHE A 352 8.05 1.85 10.64
N VAL A 353 8.26 0.69 10.00
CA VAL A 353 8.88 -0.47 10.65
C VAL A 353 10.39 -0.55 10.48
N CYS A 354 10.97 0.22 9.56
CA CYS A 354 12.40 0.16 9.25
C CYS A 354 13.07 1.53 9.21
N TYR A 355 12.65 2.44 8.32
CA TYR A 355 13.38 3.70 8.11
C TYR A 355 13.47 4.54 9.38
N ASP A 356 12.33 4.73 10.07
CA ASP A 356 12.22 5.54 11.29
C ASP A 356 12.72 4.81 12.55
N ARG A 357 13.16 3.56 12.41
CA ARG A 357 13.64 2.71 13.51
C ARG A 357 15.15 2.64 13.59
N LEU A 358 15.86 3.25 12.64
CA LEU A 358 17.31 3.17 12.49
C LEU A 358 17.91 4.57 12.43
N ASP A 359 19.07 4.77 13.07
CA ASP A 359 19.79 6.06 13.03
C ASP A 359 20.72 6.16 11.80
N LYS A 360 21.23 5.02 11.32
CA LYS A 360 22.22 4.94 10.24
C LYS A 360 21.78 3.93 9.18
N HIS A 361 22.28 4.12 7.95
CA HIS A 361 22.02 3.25 6.80
C HIS A 361 20.53 3.00 6.50
N THR A 362 19.65 3.92 6.92
CA THR A 362 18.19 3.80 6.84
C THR A 362 17.72 3.40 5.45
N THR A 363 18.22 4.08 4.41
CA THR A 363 17.85 3.79 3.01
C THR A 363 18.27 2.39 2.59
N VAL A 364 19.50 1.96 2.90
CA VAL A 364 19.98 0.62 2.52
C VAL A 364 19.12 -0.44 3.18
N ALA A 365 18.89 -0.33 4.49
CA ALA A 365 18.06 -1.27 5.25
C ALA A 365 16.62 -1.31 4.71
N THR A 366 16.00 -0.16 4.42
CA THR A 366 14.64 -0.09 3.88
C THR A 366 14.51 -0.77 2.51
N PHE A 367 15.46 -0.55 1.60
CA PHE A 367 15.45 -1.19 0.29
C PHE A 367 15.74 -2.69 0.38
N MET A 368 16.61 -3.12 1.30
CA MET A 368 16.87 -4.55 1.54
C MET A 368 15.65 -5.26 2.15
N LEU A 369 14.95 -4.62 3.09
CA LEU A 369 13.67 -5.12 3.61
C LEU A 369 12.64 -5.20 2.49
N SER A 370 12.55 -4.20 1.63
CA SER A 370 11.66 -4.24 0.47
C SER A 370 12.00 -5.41 -0.44
N ALA A 371 13.28 -5.69 -0.72
CA ALA A 371 13.70 -6.85 -1.51
C ALA A 371 13.26 -8.17 -0.86
N ALA A 372 13.55 -8.36 0.42
CA ALA A 372 13.19 -9.55 1.17
C ALA A 372 11.67 -9.77 1.23
N TRP A 373 10.88 -8.69 1.31
CA TRP A 373 9.42 -8.75 1.30
C TRP A 373 8.85 -9.20 -0.06
N HIS A 374 9.47 -8.81 -1.18
CA HIS A 374 9.05 -9.26 -2.51
C HIS A 374 9.42 -10.73 -2.79
N GLY A 375 10.51 -11.22 -2.19
CA GLY A 375 10.85 -12.64 -2.18
C GLY A 375 12.29 -12.94 -2.59
N VAL A 376 12.52 -14.16 -3.05
CA VAL A 376 13.88 -14.71 -3.24
C VAL A 376 14.41 -14.64 -4.67
N TYR A 377 13.60 -14.18 -5.63
CA TYR A 377 14.07 -13.99 -7.00
C TYR A 377 15.20 -12.95 -7.07
N PRO A 378 16.34 -13.25 -7.72
CA PRO A 378 17.48 -12.32 -7.80
C PRO A 378 17.12 -10.95 -8.39
N GLY A 379 16.16 -10.90 -9.32
CA GLY A 379 15.67 -9.67 -9.93
C GLY A 379 15.17 -8.63 -8.94
N TYR A 380 14.58 -9.06 -7.80
CA TYR A 380 14.16 -8.13 -6.76
C TYR A 380 15.37 -7.44 -6.13
N TYR A 381 16.41 -8.19 -5.74
CA TYR A 381 17.61 -7.65 -5.13
C TYR A 381 18.35 -6.69 -6.07
N PHE A 382 18.45 -7.01 -7.37
CA PHE A 382 19.01 -6.09 -8.36
C PHE A 382 18.20 -4.79 -8.49
N THR A 383 16.86 -4.90 -8.48
CA THR A 383 15.96 -3.75 -8.56
C THR A 383 16.14 -2.83 -7.36
N PHE A 384 16.09 -3.36 -6.14
CA PHE A 384 16.19 -2.55 -4.92
C PHE A 384 17.62 -2.05 -4.68
N PHE A 385 18.65 -2.80 -5.06
CA PHE A 385 20.02 -2.31 -5.07
C PHE A 385 20.20 -1.11 -6.01
N THR A 386 19.65 -1.19 -7.22
CA THR A 386 19.62 -0.05 -8.14
C THR A 386 18.86 1.14 -7.54
N GLY A 387 17.74 0.88 -6.86
CA GLY A 387 16.98 1.89 -6.13
C GLY A 387 17.77 2.57 -5.01
N ILE A 388 18.67 1.87 -4.33
CA ILE A 388 19.60 2.45 -3.35
C ILE A 388 20.52 3.45 -4.04
N LEU A 389 21.18 3.03 -5.12
CA LEU A 389 22.11 3.88 -5.87
C LEU A 389 21.41 5.12 -6.41
N MET A 390 20.25 4.96 -7.06
CA MET A 390 19.45 6.08 -7.55
C MET A 390 19.03 7.03 -6.43
N SER A 391 18.61 6.52 -5.28
CA SER A 391 18.17 7.35 -4.14
C SER A 391 19.32 8.13 -3.50
N LEU A 392 20.51 7.52 -3.40
CA LEU A 392 21.70 8.17 -2.86
C LEU A 392 22.22 9.23 -3.85
N SER A 393 22.37 8.87 -5.12
CA SER A 393 22.79 9.80 -6.18
C SER A 393 21.85 11.00 -6.30
N ALA A 394 20.53 10.77 -6.29
CA ALA A 394 19.55 11.85 -6.33
C ALA A 394 19.64 12.79 -5.13
N ARG A 395 20.02 12.30 -3.94
CA ARG A 395 20.27 13.16 -2.77
C ARG A 395 21.49 14.04 -2.98
N VAL A 396 22.60 13.48 -3.45
CA VAL A 396 23.83 14.23 -3.72
C VAL A 396 23.58 15.31 -4.77
N VAL A 397 22.94 14.96 -5.90
CA VAL A 397 22.59 15.91 -6.97
C VAL A 397 21.71 17.04 -6.44
N ARG A 398 20.68 16.74 -5.64
CA ARG A 398 19.83 17.80 -5.04
C ARG A 398 20.62 18.72 -4.10
N THR A 399 21.54 18.19 -3.31
CA THR A 399 22.39 19.00 -2.43
C THR A 399 23.31 19.91 -3.23
N LEU A 400 23.96 19.39 -4.28
CA LEU A 400 24.81 20.17 -5.17
C LEU A 400 24.02 21.26 -5.92
N LEU A 401 22.87 20.93 -6.49
CA LEU A 401 22.00 21.91 -7.15
C LEU A 401 21.54 23.01 -6.19
N LYS A 402 21.16 22.66 -4.96
CA LYS A 402 20.82 23.66 -3.93
C LYS A 402 21.99 24.59 -3.62
N LEU A 403 23.21 24.06 -3.55
CA LEU A 403 24.41 24.86 -3.32
C LEU A 403 24.66 25.82 -4.50
N VAL A 404 24.61 25.33 -5.74
CA VAL A 404 24.78 26.14 -6.95
C VAL A 404 23.72 27.24 -7.02
N LEU A 405 22.44 26.92 -6.81
CA LEU A 405 21.35 27.90 -6.81
C LEU A 405 21.52 28.94 -5.69
N LYS A 406 22.01 28.54 -4.52
CA LYS A 406 22.30 29.47 -3.41
C LYS A 406 23.45 30.42 -3.79
N THR A 407 24.51 29.92 -4.42
CA THR A 407 25.63 30.74 -4.92
C THR A 407 25.18 31.69 -6.02
N LEU A 408 24.38 31.22 -6.99
CA LEU A 408 23.79 32.07 -8.04
C LEU A 408 22.89 33.15 -7.46
N LYS A 409 22.04 32.81 -6.48
CA LYS A 409 21.19 33.78 -5.78
C LYS A 409 22.02 34.83 -5.03
N PHE A 410 23.10 34.40 -4.38
CA PHE A 410 24.03 35.31 -3.70
C PHE A 410 24.73 36.24 -4.70
N GLY A 411 25.22 35.71 -5.82
CA GLY A 411 25.80 36.52 -6.91
C GLY A 411 24.81 37.50 -7.52
N PHE A 412 23.54 37.09 -7.70
CA PHE A 412 22.48 37.97 -8.19
C PHE A 412 22.16 39.10 -7.20
N VAL A 413 22.10 38.80 -5.89
CA VAL A 413 21.90 39.83 -4.85
C VAL A 413 23.04 40.84 -4.86
N ILE A 414 24.30 40.40 -4.94
CA ILE A 414 25.46 41.30 -5.08
C ILE A 414 25.35 42.16 -6.33
N MET A 415 24.98 41.56 -7.48
CA MET A 415 24.82 42.30 -8.74
C MET A 415 23.75 43.39 -8.62
N VAL A 416 22.60 43.08 -8.01
CA VAL A 416 21.51 44.04 -7.77
C VAL A 416 21.93 45.14 -6.80
N GLU A 417 22.63 44.80 -5.71
CA GLU A 417 23.16 45.80 -4.77
C GLU A 417 24.18 46.73 -5.45
N CYS A 418 25.13 46.20 -6.23
CA CYS A 418 26.07 46.99 -7.02
C CYS A 418 25.36 47.91 -8.03
N LEU A 419 24.32 47.42 -8.72
CA LEU A 419 23.52 48.23 -9.64
C LEU A 419 22.74 49.34 -8.89
N SER A 420 22.23 49.05 -7.70
CA SER A 420 21.52 50.05 -6.88
C SER A 420 22.46 51.14 -6.35
N LEU A 421 23.68 50.78 -5.94
CA LEU A 421 24.73 51.72 -5.55
C LEU A 421 25.20 52.58 -6.73
N TRP A 422 25.29 51.98 -7.93
CA TRP A 422 25.57 52.74 -9.15
C TRP A 422 24.45 53.76 -9.41
N HIS A 423 23.19 53.33 -9.35
CA HIS A 423 22.05 54.22 -9.64
C HIS A 423 21.95 55.41 -8.68
N VAL A 424 22.25 55.21 -7.39
CA VAL A 424 22.29 56.28 -6.37
C VAL A 424 23.41 57.29 -6.63
N ASN A 425 24.55 56.87 -7.17
CA ASN A 425 25.69 57.75 -7.48
C ASN A 425 25.55 58.52 -8.81
N LEU A 426 24.58 58.19 -9.66
CA LEU A 426 24.33 58.87 -10.95
C LEU A 426 23.14 59.84 -10.92
N THR A 427 22.33 59.83 -9.87
CA THR A 427 21.28 60.83 -9.68
C THR A 427 21.84 62.02 -8.89
N PRO A 428 22.11 63.18 -9.52
CA PRO A 428 22.49 64.37 -8.76
C PRO A 428 21.37 64.75 -7.80
N PRO A 429 21.70 65.22 -6.58
CA PRO A 429 20.69 65.70 -5.64
C PRO A 429 19.91 66.87 -6.26
N PRO A 430 18.60 66.99 -6.01
CA PRO A 430 17.81 68.16 -6.41
C PRO A 430 18.26 69.43 -5.68
#